data_AF-A0A183HJS2-F1
#
_entry.id   AF-A0A183HJS2-F1
#
_cell.length_a   1.000
_cell.length_b   1.000
_cell.length_c   1.000
_cell.angle_alpha   90.00
_cell.angle_beta   90.00
_cell.angle_gamma   90.00
#
_symmetry.space_group_name_H-M   'P 1'
#
loop_
_entity.id
_entity.type
_entity.pdbx_description
1 polymer ?
#
loop_
_entity_poly.entity_id
_entity_poly.type
_entity_poly.pdbx_seq_one_letter_code
_entity_poly.pdbx_strand_id
1 'polypeptide(L)'
;MCTLDAKHKILSDGGYPKYTAAMFFELWNTTNGPGLKVYYHRNFTATQLENITNLLDHCSENMDSNGFCDYNKFRTHGIAYYPGNMNKLCHDMKSKRTSFHPDKHETKAAPTITVGPAVLTLLLSQVLIP
;
A
#
# COMPACT_ATOMS: atom_id res chain seq x y z
N MET A 1 4.42 -0.79 5.46
CA MET A 1 4.50 -2.14 4.86
C MET A 1 4.68 -2.08 3.34
N CYS A 2 3.78 -1.45 2.57
CA CYS A 2 3.87 -1.42 1.10
C CYS A 2 5.11 -0.67 0.58
N THR A 3 5.42 0.50 1.14
CA THR A 3 6.62 1.29 0.81
C THR A 3 7.93 0.66 1.28
N LEU A 4 7.86 -0.51 1.92
CA LEU A 4 9.02 -1.28 2.40
C LEU A 4 9.12 -2.63 1.68
N ASP A 5 8.33 -2.81 0.61
CA ASP A 5 8.13 -4.06 -0.12
C ASP A 5 7.96 -5.30 0.80
N ALA A 6 7.26 -5.12 1.92
CA ALA A 6 7.16 -6.14 2.96
C ALA A 6 5.72 -6.65 3.17
N LYS A 7 4.73 -6.10 2.47
CA LYS A 7 3.31 -6.44 2.69
C LYS A 7 3.06 -7.94 2.55
N HIS A 8 3.42 -8.52 1.40
CA HIS A 8 3.16 -9.93 1.12
C HIS A 8 4.07 -10.89 1.91
N LYS A 9 5.23 -10.39 2.38
CA LYS A 9 6.17 -11.13 3.22
C LYS A 9 5.66 -11.24 4.67
N ILE A 10 5.01 -10.20 5.17
CA ILE A 10 4.50 -10.14 6.56
C ILE A 10 3.04 -10.63 6.66
N LEU A 11 2.20 -10.29 5.67
CA LEU A 11 0.79 -10.67 5.58
C LEU A 11 0.63 -11.79 4.54
N SER A 12 1.00 -13.00 4.91
CA SER A 12 1.04 -14.19 4.05
C SER A 12 -0.27 -14.46 3.27
N ASP A 13 -1.41 -14.02 3.81
CA ASP A 13 -2.74 -14.23 3.21
C ASP A 13 -3.15 -13.10 2.24
N GLY A 14 -2.26 -12.13 1.98
CA GLY A 14 -2.53 -10.97 1.11
C GLY A 14 -3.50 -9.94 1.70
N GLY A 15 -3.97 -10.15 2.93
CA GLY A 15 -4.96 -9.32 3.61
C GLY A 15 -4.43 -7.99 4.15
N TYR A 16 -5.16 -7.44 5.12
CA TYR A 16 -4.83 -6.21 5.84
C TYR A 16 -4.39 -6.52 7.28
N PRO A 17 -3.61 -5.62 7.91
CA PRO A 17 -3.29 -5.73 9.33
C PRO A 17 -4.58 -5.87 10.17
N LYS A 18 -4.58 -6.76 11.17
CA LYS A 18 -5.73 -6.98 12.05
C LYS A 18 -5.83 -5.86 13.09
N TYR A 19 -6.96 -5.81 13.81
CA TYR A 19 -7.11 -4.92 14.96
C TYR A 19 -5.92 -5.07 15.94
N THR A 20 -5.36 -3.93 16.36
CA THR A 20 -4.12 -3.76 17.16
C THR A 20 -2.82 -4.25 16.51
N ALA A 21 -2.82 -4.54 15.22
CA ALA A 21 -1.57 -4.80 14.51
C ALA A 21 -0.67 -3.55 14.55
N ALA A 22 0.62 -3.74 14.81
CA ALA A 22 1.57 -2.65 14.94
C ALA A 22 2.95 -3.05 14.40
N MET A 23 3.62 -2.11 13.75
CA MET A 23 5.04 -2.24 13.41
C MET A 23 5.86 -1.36 14.35
N PHE A 24 6.94 -1.92 14.89
CA PHE A 24 7.87 -1.20 15.76
C PHE A 24 9.21 -1.10 15.03
N PHE A 25 9.71 0.12 14.91
CA PHE A 25 11.03 0.40 14.32
C PHE A 25 11.93 0.87 15.45
N GLU A 26 12.97 0.11 15.71
CA GLU A 26 13.94 0.40 16.76
C GLU A 26 15.28 0.75 16.12
N LEU A 27 15.75 1.95 16.40
CA LEU A 27 17.08 2.39 16.00
C LEU A 27 18.05 2.18 17.16
N TRP A 28 19.08 1.38 16.91
CA TRP A 28 20.07 0.98 17.89
C TRP A 28 21.44 1.58 17.55
N ASN A 29 22.20 1.93 18.57
CA ASN A 29 23.61 2.25 18.43
C ASN A 29 24.41 0.94 18.57
N THR A 30 24.94 0.41 17.46
CA THR A 30 25.70 -0.86 17.44
C THR A 30 27.19 -0.60 17.28
N THR A 31 28.02 -1.64 17.40
CA THR A 31 29.47 -1.54 17.14
C THR A 31 29.81 -1.19 15.69
N ASN A 32 28.89 -1.49 14.75
CA ASN A 32 29.06 -1.24 13.32
C ASN A 32 28.37 0.07 12.86
N GLY A 33 27.89 0.89 13.81
CA GLY A 33 27.11 2.09 13.55
C GLY A 33 25.62 1.93 13.84
N PRO A 34 24.75 2.83 13.33
CA PRO A 34 23.31 2.75 13.57
C PRO A 34 22.72 1.49 12.90
N GLY A 35 22.07 0.65 13.71
CA GLY A 35 21.41 -0.58 13.28
C GLY A 35 19.91 -0.51 13.48
N LEU A 36 19.15 -1.06 12.55
CA LEU A 36 17.69 -1.11 12.61
C LEU A 36 17.22 -2.52 12.98
N LYS A 37 16.29 -2.61 13.93
CA LYS A 37 15.43 -3.79 14.11
C LYS A 37 13.97 -3.38 13.91
N VAL A 38 13.23 -4.26 13.23
CA VAL A 38 11.81 -4.06 12.96
C VAL A 38 11.03 -5.25 13.45
N TYR A 39 9.99 -4.96 14.21
CA TYR A 39 9.10 -5.95 14.77
C TYR A 39 7.67 -5.75 14.31
N TYR A 40 6.91 -6.85 14.29
CA TYR A 40 5.49 -6.84 13.97
C TYR A 40 4.68 -7.54 15.07
N HIS A 41 3.67 -6.83 15.55
CA HIS A 41 2.61 -7.36 16.41
C HIS A 41 1.39 -7.63 15.54
N ARG A 42 0.89 -8.88 15.52
CA ARG A 42 -0.14 -9.28 14.53
C ARG A 42 -1.56 -8.84 14.86
N ASN A 43 -1.96 -8.97 16.12
CA ASN A 43 -3.35 -8.79 16.56
C ASN A 43 -3.45 -8.75 18.09
N PHE A 44 -4.65 -8.49 18.62
CA PHE A 44 -4.88 -8.33 20.07
C PHE A 44 -4.59 -9.58 20.93
N THR A 45 -4.48 -10.76 20.33
CA THR A 45 -4.12 -12.00 21.03
C THR A 45 -2.63 -12.32 20.97
N ALA A 46 -1.85 -11.59 20.15
CA ALA A 46 -0.42 -11.81 20.04
C ALA A 46 0.26 -11.41 21.35
N THR A 47 1.02 -12.35 21.93
CA THR A 47 1.75 -12.13 23.18
C THR A 47 3.22 -11.75 22.94
N GLN A 48 3.66 -11.81 21.69
CA GLN A 48 5.05 -11.58 21.30
C GLN A 48 5.15 -10.69 20.06
N LEU A 49 6.30 -10.05 19.95
CA LEU A 49 6.70 -9.28 18.79
C LEU A 49 7.50 -10.18 17.84
N GLU A 50 7.06 -10.27 16.58
CA GLU A 50 7.78 -11.02 15.56
C GLU A 50 8.88 -10.16 14.96
N ASN A 51 10.13 -10.64 14.99
CA ASN A 51 11.21 -9.95 14.28
C ASN A 51 11.00 -10.14 12.76
N ILE A 52 10.74 -9.03 12.07
CA ILE A 52 10.50 -8.98 10.62
C ILE A 52 11.60 -8.21 9.89
N THR A 53 12.72 -7.90 10.55
CA THR A 53 13.80 -7.08 9.99
C THR A 53 14.30 -7.63 8.65
N ASN A 54 14.46 -8.95 8.54
CA ASN A 54 14.91 -9.61 7.32
C ASN A 54 13.84 -9.66 6.20
N LEU A 55 12.59 -9.33 6.50
CA LEU A 55 11.50 -9.28 5.52
C LEU A 55 11.39 -7.91 4.85
N LEU A 56 12.03 -6.89 5.41
CA LEU A 56 12.09 -5.57 4.79
C LEU A 56 13.04 -5.60 3.61
N ASP A 57 12.68 -4.86 2.56
CA ASP A 57 13.50 -4.76 1.37
C ASP A 57 14.92 -4.27 1.69
N HIS A 58 15.90 -4.84 1.00
CA HIS A 58 17.32 -4.60 1.18
C HIS A 58 17.89 -4.86 2.59
N CYS A 59 17.11 -5.29 3.57
CA CYS A 59 17.67 -5.58 4.90
C CYS A 59 18.33 -6.96 4.97
N SER A 60 17.76 -8.00 4.35
CA SER A 60 18.33 -9.37 4.40
C SER A 60 19.79 -9.44 3.96
N GLU A 61 20.18 -8.65 2.96
CA GLU A 61 21.54 -8.60 2.40
C GLU A 61 22.47 -7.65 3.17
N ASN A 62 21.91 -6.75 4.00
CA ASN A 62 22.65 -5.72 4.72
C ASN A 62 22.48 -5.86 6.24
N MET A 63 22.26 -7.09 6.71
CA MET A 63 22.16 -7.42 8.13
C MET A 63 23.51 -7.88 8.68
N ASP A 64 23.81 -7.48 9.91
CA ASP A 64 24.95 -8.00 10.66
C ASP A 64 24.65 -9.38 11.30
N SER A 65 25.67 -9.98 11.92
CA SER A 65 25.55 -11.29 12.59
C SER A 65 24.60 -11.29 13.79
N ASN A 66 24.25 -10.12 14.33
CA ASN A 66 23.32 -9.94 15.46
C ASN A 66 21.88 -9.65 14.99
N GLY A 67 21.68 -9.61 13.68
CA GLY A 67 20.39 -9.40 13.05
C GLY A 67 19.96 -7.93 13.01
N PHE A 68 20.89 -6.97 13.06
CA PHE A 68 20.59 -5.55 12.80
C PHE A 68 20.79 -5.24 11.32
N CYS A 69 19.81 -4.57 10.71
CA CYS A 69 19.93 -4.04 9.35
C CYS A 69 20.72 -2.73 9.37
N ASP A 70 21.67 -2.55 8.46
CA ASP A 70 22.41 -1.30 8.31
C ASP A 70 21.43 -0.15 8.01
N TYR A 71 21.39 0.83 8.91
CA TYR A 71 20.45 1.94 8.82
C TYR A 71 20.72 2.84 7.60
N ASN A 72 21.97 3.04 7.22
CA ASN A 72 22.31 3.87 6.06
C ASN A 72 21.86 3.22 4.76
N LYS A 73 22.02 1.89 4.65
CA LYS A 73 21.47 1.12 3.53
C LYS A 73 19.95 1.22 3.50
N PHE A 74 19.29 0.89 4.61
CA PHE A 74 17.83 1.01 4.73
C PHE A 74 17.32 2.40 4.32
N ARG A 75 17.92 3.47 4.85
CA ARG A 75 17.54 4.85 4.55
C ARG A 75 17.73 5.19 3.07
N THR A 76 18.87 4.81 2.48
CA THR A 76 19.19 5.13 1.09
C THR A 76 18.18 4.51 0.12
N HIS A 77 17.81 3.25 0.35
CA HIS A 77 16.80 2.58 -0.46
C HIS A 77 15.39 3.12 -0.20
N GLY A 78 15.09 3.55 1.03
CA GLY A 78 13.82 4.19 1.38
C GLY A 78 13.55 5.52 0.67
N ILE A 79 14.60 6.23 0.20
CA ILE A 79 14.45 7.51 -0.51
C ILE A 79 13.61 7.36 -1.79
N ALA A 80 13.67 6.22 -2.47
CA ALA A 80 12.87 5.97 -3.67
C ALA A 80 11.36 6.05 -3.41
N TYR A 81 10.93 5.80 -2.16
CA TYR A 81 9.53 5.89 -1.73
C TYR A 81 9.21 7.20 -1.02
N TYR A 82 10.19 8.11 -0.88
CA TYR A 82 9.95 9.41 -0.30
C TYR A 82 9.16 10.27 -1.31
N PRO A 83 7.97 10.79 -0.94
CA PRO A 83 7.10 11.50 -1.87
C PRO A 83 7.70 12.82 -2.39
N GLY A 84 8.81 13.30 -1.80
CA GLY A 84 9.41 14.56 -2.20
C GLY A 84 8.50 15.73 -1.85
N ASN A 85 8.11 16.53 -2.86
CA ASN A 85 7.31 17.73 -2.65
C ASN A 85 5.80 17.39 -2.56
N MET A 86 5.30 17.30 -1.33
CA MET A 86 3.88 17.07 -1.06
C MET A 86 2.96 18.12 -1.69
N ASN A 87 3.34 19.40 -1.74
CA ASN A 87 2.48 20.45 -2.31
C ASN A 87 2.26 20.18 -3.80
N LYS A 88 3.32 19.81 -4.54
CA LYS A 88 3.20 19.43 -5.95
C LYS A 88 2.28 18.21 -6.12
N LEU A 89 2.48 17.16 -5.31
CA LEU A 89 1.66 15.95 -5.38
C LEU A 89 0.17 16.21 -5.07
N CYS A 90 -0.12 17.06 -4.09
CA CYS A 90 -1.49 17.45 -3.75
C CYS A 90 -2.17 18.23 -4.88
N HIS A 91 -1.43 19.05 -5.63
CA HIS A 91 -1.94 19.78 -6.79
C HIS A 91 -2.08 18.91 -8.05
N ASP A 92 -1.27 17.87 -8.19
CA ASP A 92 -1.35 16.90 -9.29
C ASP A 92 -2.56 15.95 -9.15
N MET A 93 -3.13 15.82 -7.95
CA MET A 93 -4.42 15.16 -7.73
C MET A 93 -5.58 16.06 -8.17
N LYS A 94 -5.96 16.02 -9.46
CA LYS A 94 -7.31 16.44 -9.90
C LYS A 94 -8.35 15.45 -9.37
N SER A 95 -8.65 15.51 -8.08
CA SER A 95 -9.70 14.69 -7.47
C SER A 95 -11.06 15.11 -8.02
N LYS A 96 -11.78 14.20 -8.67
CA LYS A 96 -13.17 14.44 -9.10
C LYS A 96 -14.14 14.54 -7.92
N ARG A 97 -13.74 14.07 -6.71
CA ARG A 97 -14.50 14.16 -5.45
C ARG A 97 -13.54 13.95 -4.27
N THR A 98 -13.46 14.92 -3.36
CA THR A 98 -12.66 14.83 -2.11
C THR A 98 -13.43 14.18 -0.94
N SER A 99 -14.69 13.77 -1.16
CA SER A 99 -15.49 13.10 -0.14
C SER A 99 -15.26 11.58 -0.17
N PHE A 100 -14.49 11.07 0.78
CA PHE A 100 -14.53 9.67 1.18
C PHE A 100 -15.51 9.54 2.34
N HIS A 101 -16.71 9.03 2.09
CA HIS A 101 -17.70 8.74 3.14
C HIS A 101 -17.65 7.22 3.37
N PRO A 102 -17.03 6.73 4.45
CA PRO A 102 -16.76 5.30 4.63
C PRO A 102 -18.04 4.45 4.72
N ASP A 103 -19.18 5.06 5.06
CA ASP A 103 -20.48 4.40 5.17
C ASP A 103 -21.36 4.50 3.91
N LYS A 104 -20.90 5.23 2.86
CA LYS A 104 -21.59 5.26 1.58
C LYS A 104 -20.95 4.27 0.64
N HIS A 105 -21.61 3.13 0.41
CA HIS A 105 -21.26 2.25 -0.71
C HIS A 105 -21.24 3.07 -2.01
N GLU A 106 -20.12 3.02 -2.75
CA GLU A 106 -20.08 3.52 -4.11
C GLU A 106 -21.17 2.80 -4.90
N THR A 107 -22.21 3.54 -5.28
CA THR A 107 -23.16 3.05 -6.26
C THR A 107 -22.35 2.85 -7.53
N LYS A 108 -22.17 1.58 -7.95
CA LYS A 108 -21.50 1.25 -9.21
C LYS A 108 -22.04 2.20 -10.27
N ALA A 109 -21.13 2.86 -11.00
CA ALA A 109 -21.52 3.73 -12.10
C ALA A 109 -22.47 2.92 -12.99
N ALA A 110 -23.71 3.37 -13.12
CA ALA A 110 -24.65 2.78 -14.05
C ALA A 110 -23.96 2.82 -15.42
N PRO A 111 -23.94 1.70 -16.17
CA PRO A 111 -23.34 1.70 -17.49
C PRO A 111 -24.04 2.78 -18.29
N THR A 112 -23.30 3.83 -18.65
CA THR A 112 -23.79 4.82 -19.59
C THR A 112 -23.78 4.11 -20.94
N ILE A 113 -24.93 3.57 -21.34
CA ILE A 113 -25.10 3.05 -22.68
C ILE A 113 -25.12 4.28 -23.60
N THR A 114 -23.97 4.61 -24.16
CA THR A 114 -23.90 5.58 -25.25
C THR A 114 -24.44 4.88 -26.49
N VAL A 115 -25.73 5.05 -26.75
CA VAL A 115 -26.37 4.57 -27.98
C VAL A 115 -25.83 5.42 -29.12
N GLY A 116 -24.88 4.88 -29.88
CA GLY A 116 -24.39 5.51 -31.10
C GLY A 116 -25.52 5.61 -32.15
N PRO A 117 -25.45 6.58 -33.08
CA PRO A 117 -26.52 6.83 -34.07
C PRO A 117 -26.85 5.61 -34.96
N ALA A 118 -25.92 4.65 -35.10
CA ALA A 118 -26.14 3.39 -35.82
C ALA A 118 -27.12 2.43 -35.11
N VAL A 119 -27.25 2.50 -33.77
CA VAL A 119 -28.17 1.63 -33.02
C VAL A 119 -29.60 2.20 -33.04
N LEU A 120 -29.73 3.52 -33.11
CA LEU A 120 -31.03 4.20 -33.23
C LEU A 120 -31.71 3.91 -34.58
N THR A 121 -30.91 3.80 -35.66
CA THR A 121 -31.41 3.50 -37.01
C THR A 121 -31.89 2.04 -37.15
N LEU A 122 -31.22 1.09 -36.49
CA LEU A 122 -31.68 -0.32 -36.45
C LEU A 122 -33.01 -0.49 -35.70
N LEU A 123 -33.21 0.21 -34.58
CA LEU A 123 -34.47 0.16 -33.82
C LEU A 123 -35.67 0.74 -34.59
N LEU A 124 -35.44 1.80 -35.38
CA LEU A 124 -36.49 2.39 -36.23
C LEU A 124 -36.87 1.50 -37.42
N SER A 125 -35.93 0.67 -37.93
CA SER A 125 -36.21 -0.25 -39.03
C SER A 125 -37.07 -1.47 -38.66
N GLN A 126 -37.21 -1.79 -37.37
CA GLN A 126 -38.07 -2.88 -36.90
C GLN A 126 -39.54 -2.47 -36.69
N VAL A 127 -39.86 -1.18 -36.79
CA VAL A 127 -41.22 -0.64 -36.66
C VAL A 127 -41.89 -0.43 -38.03
N LEU A 128 -41.11 -0.51 -39.11
CA LEU A 128 -41.59 -0.40 -40.50
C LEU A 128 -41.42 -1.72 -41.26
N ILE A 129 -42.01 -2.79 -40.72
CA ILE A 129 -42.39 -3.94 -41.54
C ILE A 129 -43.83 -4.28 -41.13
N PRO A 130 -44.84 -4.00 -41.98
CA PRO A 130 -46.23 -4.35 -41.72
C PRO A 130 -46.44 -5.86 -41.70
#